data_AF-A0A1R1SEE8-F1
#
_entry.id   AF-A0A1R1SEE8-F1
#
_cell.length_a   1.000
_cell.length_b   1.000
_cell.length_c   1.000
_cell.angle_alpha   90.00
_cell.angle_beta   90.00
_cell.angle_gamma   90.00
#
_symmetry.space_group_name_H-M   'P 1'
#
loop_
_entity.id
_entity.type
_entity.pdbx_description
1 polymer ?
#
loop_
_entity_poly.entity_id
_entity_poly.type
_entity_poly.pdbx_seq_one_letter_code
_entity_poly.pdbx_strand_id
1 'polypeptide(L)' 'MTAWRRLRDWTEVGVWPRLHAALLNELRRADLLDLDDCAVDGSHVRTLKRGITSVPHPSTGPDPAPSTT' A
#
# COMPACT_ATOMS: atom_id res chain seq x y z
N MET A 1 -13.78 -14.22 -14.10
CA MET A 1 -12.65 -14.57 -13.19
C MET A 1 -12.04 -13.27 -12.69
N THR A 2 -12.02 -12.99 -11.39
CA THR A 2 -11.48 -11.70 -10.88
C THR A 2 -9.97 -11.82 -10.63
N ALA A 3 -9.23 -10.74 -10.86
CA ALA A 3 -7.78 -10.70 -10.63
C ALA A 3 -7.40 -11.14 -9.21
N TRP A 4 -8.20 -10.76 -8.21
CA TRP A 4 -7.99 -11.17 -6.81
C TRP A 4 -8.07 -12.68 -6.58
N ARG A 5 -8.98 -13.39 -7.26
CA ARG A 5 -9.07 -14.85 -7.11
C ARG A 5 -7.81 -15.53 -7.62
N ARG A 6 -7.30 -15.10 -8.77
CA ARG A 6 -6.04 -15.60 -9.32
C ARG A 6 -4.84 -15.30 -8.41
N LEU A 7 -4.77 -14.08 -7.86
CA LEU A 7 -3.71 -13.73 -6.90
C LEU A 7 -3.79 -14.61 -5.64
N ARG A 8 -4.99 -14.84 -5.11
CA ARG A 8 -5.20 -15.74 -3.97
C ARG A 8 -4.75 -17.16 -4.30
N ASP A 9 -5.20 -17.73 -5.40
CA ASP A 9 -4.85 -19.09 -5.80
C ASP A 9 -3.32 -19.23 -5.98
N TRP A 10 -2.65 -18.23 -6.57
CA TRP A 10 -1.19 -18.17 -6.67
C TRP A 10 -0.48 -18.01 -5.33
N THR A 11 -1.11 -17.33 -4.38
CA THR A 11 -0.59 -17.18 -3.01
C THR A 11 -0.70 -18.50 -2.26
N GLU A 12 -1.84 -19.21 -2.38
CA GLU A 12 -2.07 -20.51 -1.76
C GLU A 12 -1.06 -21.56 -2.22
N VAL A 13 -0.69 -21.58 -3.51
CA VAL A 13 0.34 -22.49 -4.03
C VAL A 13 1.78 -21.95 -3.88
N GLY A 14 1.96 -20.79 -3.24
CA GLY A 14 3.26 -20.21 -2.92
C GLY A 14 4.01 -19.56 -4.10
N VAL A 15 3.38 -19.40 -5.26
CA VAL A 15 3.97 -18.72 -6.42
C VAL A 15 4.20 -17.24 -6.11
N TRP A 16 3.18 -16.57 -5.57
CA TRP A 16 3.26 -15.14 -5.30
C TRP A 16 4.34 -14.76 -4.26
N PRO A 17 4.42 -15.40 -3.07
CA PRO A 17 5.47 -15.10 -2.10
C PRO A 17 6.89 -15.30 -2.65
N ARG A 18 7.13 -16.34 -3.45
CA ARG A 18 8.44 -16.61 -4.04
C ARG A 18 8.83 -15.56 -5.07
N LEU A 19 7.90 -15.20 -5.96
CA LEU A 19 8.12 -14.15 -6.96
C LEU A 19 8.37 -12.80 -6.30
N HIS A 20 7.56 -12.45 -5.31
CA HIS A 20 7.66 -11.20 -4.58
C HIS A 20 9.02 -11.08 -3.85
N ALA A 21 9.47 -12.14 -3.18
CA ALA A 21 10.77 -12.16 -2.52
C ALA A 21 11.93 -12.04 -3.52
N ALA A 22 11.86 -12.73 -4.67
CA ALA A 22 12.88 -12.63 -5.71
C ALA A 22 12.97 -11.20 -6.27
N LEU A 23 11.84 -10.57 -6.57
CA LEU A 23 11.78 -9.19 -7.04
C LEU A 23 12.41 -8.22 -6.01
N LEU A 24 12.03 -8.31 -4.74
CA LEU A 24 12.58 -7.45 -3.70
C LEU A 24 14.10 -7.67 -3.52
N ASN A 25 14.58 -8.90 -3.66
CA ASN A 25 16.02 -9.18 -3.62
C ASN A 25 16.76 -8.50 -4.77
N GLU A 26 16.24 -8.57 -6.00
CA GLU A 26 16.89 -7.91 -7.14
C GLU A 26 16.87 -6.39 -7.01
N LEU A 27 15.75 -5.80 -6.58
CA LEU A 27 15.65 -4.36 -6.37
C LEU A 27 16.59 -3.88 -5.25
N ARG A 28 16.75 -4.66 -4.18
CA ARG A 28 17.73 -4.37 -3.13
C ARG A 28 19.17 -4.46 -3.64
N ARG A 29 19.49 -5.47 -4.47
CA ARG A 29 20.83 -5.59 -5.08
C ARG A 29 21.15 -4.43 -6.02
N ALA A 30 20.13 -3.92 -6.72
CA ALA A 30 20.26 -2.80 -7.64
C ALA A 30 20.28 -1.43 -6.94
N ASP A 31 20.15 -1.39 -5.61
CA ASP A 31 20.03 -0.13 -4.83
C ASP A 31 18.86 0.75 -5.31
N LEU A 32 17.78 0.11 -5.78
CA LEU A 32 16.58 0.77 -6.30
C LEU A 32 15.44 0.80 -5.27
N LEU A 33 15.68 0.31 -4.06
CA LEU A 33 14.77 0.43 -2.93
C LEU A 33 15.32 1.46 -1.97
N ASP A 34 14.69 2.62 -1.94
CA ASP A 34 14.86 3.55 -0.82
C ASP A 34 14.23 2.93 0.44
N LEU A 35 15.05 2.72 1.46
CA LEU A 35 14.65 2.13 2.74
C LEU A 35 14.77 3.14 3.90
N ASP A 36 15.13 4.39 3.61
CA ASP A 36 15.25 5.43 4.63
C ASP A 36 13.86 5.87 5.13
N ASP A 37 12.86 5.80 4.25
CA ASP A 37 11.47 6.10 4.55
C ASP A 37 10.57 4.85 4.56
N CYS A 38 9.70 4.77 5.57
CA CYS A 38 8.71 3.70 5.68
C CYS A 38 7.28 4.28 5.62
N ALA A 39 6.50 3.88 4.62
CA ALA A 39 5.08 4.17 4.55
C ALA A 39 4.27 3.02 5.15
N VAL A 40 3.52 3.30 6.23
CA VAL A 40 2.57 2.34 6.81
C VAL A 40 1.23 2.51 6.09
N ASP A 41 0.93 1.63 5.13
CA ASP A 41 -0.39 1.56 4.51
C ASP A 41 -1.33 0.63 5.28
N GLY A 42 -2.57 1.08 5.49
CA GLY A 42 -3.62 0.36 6.18
C GLY A 42 -4.83 0.18 5.28
N SER A 43 -5.13 -1.07 4.90
CA SER A 43 -6.36 -1.37 4.17
C SER A 43 -7.57 -1.36 5.10
N HIS A 44 -8.36 -0.28 5.08
CA HIS A 44 -9.65 -0.23 5.79
C HIS A 44 -10.75 -0.90 4.95
N VAL A 45 -11.11 -2.14 5.28
CA VAL A 45 -12.29 -2.78 4.68
C VAL A 45 -13.54 -2.19 5.34
N ARG A 46 -14.29 -1.36 4.60
CA ARG A 46 -15.58 -0.86 5.08
C ARG A 46 -16.50 -2.05 5.37
N THR A 47 -17.06 -2.11 6.57
CA THR A 47 -18.16 -3.02 6.88
C THR A 47 -19.33 -2.70 5.95
N LEU A 48 -19.88 -3.72 5.27
CA LEU A 48 -21.02 -3.56 4.34
C LEU A 48 -22.27 -2.93 5.00
N LYS A 49 -22.36 -2.94 6.33
CA LYS A 49 -23.45 -2.32 7.08
C LYS A 49 -23.04 -0.91 7.52
N ARG A 50 -23.45 0.09 6.72
CA ARG A 50 -23.28 1.53 6.89
C ARG A 50 -23.49 2.00 8.34
N GLY A 51 -22.39 2.35 9.03
CA GLY A 51 -22.40 3.29 10.15
C GLY A 51 -21.91 4.64 9.64
N ILE A 52 -22.79 5.65 9.65
CA ILE A 52 -22.42 7.02 9.29
C ILE A 52 -21.64 7.58 10.48
N THR A 53 -20.33 7.80 10.33
CA THR A 53 -19.59 9.00 10.77
C THR A 53 -18.11 8.78 10.41
N SER A 54 -17.67 9.36 9.29
CA SER A 54 -16.25 9.64 9.12
C SER A 54 -16.01 11.00 9.78
N VAL A 55 -15.37 11.01 10.94
CA VAL A 55 -14.80 12.27 11.46
C VAL A 55 -13.65 12.64 10.51
N PRO A 56 -13.50 13.93 10.11
CA PRO A 56 -12.33 14.36 9.36
C PRO A 56 -11.06 13.94 10.11
N HIS A 57 -10.16 13.24 9.42
CA HIS A 57 -8.82 12.99 9.96
C HIS A 57 -7.98 14.25 9.74
N PRO A 58 -7.07 14.59 10.66
CA PRO A 58 -6.13 15.68 10.44
C PRO A 58 -5.28 15.38 9.21
N SER A 59 -5.14 16.37 8.32
CA SER A 59 -4.14 16.31 7.26
C SER A 59 -2.75 16.35 7.89
N THR A 60 -1.88 15.39 7.54
CA THR A 60 -0.45 15.43 7.88
C THR A 60 0.35 16.22 6.84
N GLY A 61 -0.29 16.67 5.75
CA GLY A 61 0.37 17.48 4.73
C GLY A 61 0.73 18.87 5.28
N PRO A 62 1.91 19.42 4.91
CA PRO A 62 2.27 20.79 5.26
C PRO A 62 1.27 21.76 4.63
N ASP A 63 0.88 22.79 5.39
CA ASP A 63 -0.01 23.84 4.88
C ASP A 63 0.66 24.61 3.73
N PRO A 64 -0.08 24.92 2.64
CA PRO A 64 0.45 25.73 1.55
C PRO A 64 0.83 27.14 2.04
N ALA A 65 2.05 27.58 1.70
CA ALA A 65 2.51 28.93 2.00
C ALA A 65 1.74 29.98 1.15
N PRO A 66 1.38 31.14 1.72
CA PRO A 66 0.71 32.20 0.98
C PRO A 66 1.61 32.76 -0.13
N SER A 67 1.08 32.86 -1.35
CA SER A 67 1.77 33.51 -2.46
C SER A 67 1.83 35.02 -2.23
N THR A 68 3.05 35.57 -2.27
CA THR A 68 3.27 37.02 -2.35
C THR A 68 3.34 37.39 -3.84
N THR A 69 2.48 38.30 -4.29
CA THR A 69 2.55 38.98 -5.60
C THR A 69 2.86 40.45 -5.34
#